data_AF-A0A840SAS3-F1
#
_entry.id   AF-A0A840SAS3-F1
#
_cell.length_a   1.000
_cell.length_b   1.000
_cell.length_c   1.000
_cell.angle_alpha   90.00
_cell.angle_beta   90.00
_cell.angle_gamma   90.00
#
_symmetry.space_group_name_H-M   'P 1'
#
loop_
_entity.id
_entity.type
_entity.pdbx_description
1 polymer ?
#
loop_
_entity_poly.entity_id
_entity_poly.type
_entity_poly.pdbx_seq_one_letter_code
_entity_poly.pdbx_strand_id
1 'polypeptide(L)'
;MRNIKKIFCLCLLVFFSAGLFGEDSEFNYSKEWHVCVGSYKVKKNALNRIEQLKKYDIETFCSEASVKDEVYYRLITKEKFDSIQDARKYRDELSSLKTADELGLKGLWVCQRMIKKSSVKLEKNSVDENTFTEEKPYSVVINTYKEESVAQTDKERLKEKEIDSYIVKKYDDEELFSFDLNSGAYKTKEEAEQHKEIIEEAGVVTKEVVDFTQEKEAIKKYDEVVQNEDIVFDNGIYVAPEILSESVQNVLNNFPVNKFYQIEEAYIFDVKNCRKNELSYGSGSFVSELLKREDVIACSSVLYNDELFNKQIIVFMVEADETFDLFKEESVAVASQNFKIRDGILHCDIYETDIAGSDNKEYILHGNCPEKNLYLYMYSENFTQEEFLAFLDSNSEGEDLLIYPQMRRTLLVLPDENSEIEREFCYFELKKIGMDYAREKNYSNWSIPIVGHWNANAYIAQNSEQIKINFFDLDYDYNAKSIHQIFMDEKSAIFIDDDNHPQEINDVSGWYLNNLSGKELSFSIKSYIIAIDSNIYSGIQLKDLYNTGLDLKIWK
;
A
#
# COMPACT_ATOMS: atom_id res chain seq x y z
N MET A 1 -60.53 -38.57 -8.00
CA MET A 1 -59.36 -39.29 -7.45
C MET A 1 -58.09 -38.57 -7.91
N ARG A 2 -57.28 -38.10 -6.93
CA ARG A 2 -55.89 -37.58 -6.99
C ARG A 2 -55.62 -36.38 -7.94
N ASN A 3 -55.63 -35.15 -7.43
CA ASN A 3 -54.49 -34.41 -6.84
C ASN A 3 -53.30 -34.20 -7.80
N ILE A 4 -53.10 -32.96 -8.26
CA ILE A 4 -51.99 -32.07 -7.83
C ILE A 4 -52.26 -30.65 -8.38
N LYS A 5 -52.41 -29.70 -7.46
CA LYS A 5 -52.33 -28.26 -7.70
C LYS A 5 -50.84 -27.88 -7.72
N LYS A 6 -50.39 -27.09 -8.69
CA LYS A 6 -49.24 -26.18 -8.49
C LYS A 6 -49.59 -24.79 -8.99
N ILE A 7 -49.51 -23.88 -8.02
CA ILE A 7 -49.71 -22.44 -8.09
C ILE A 7 -48.46 -21.85 -8.72
N PHE A 8 -48.64 -21.10 -9.81
CA PHE A 8 -47.66 -20.15 -10.33
C PHE A 8 -47.76 -18.90 -9.45
N CYS A 9 -46.72 -18.62 -8.66
CA CYS A 9 -46.60 -17.36 -7.94
C CYS A 9 -45.47 -16.55 -8.58
N LEU A 10 -45.88 -15.43 -9.17
CA LEU A 10 -45.10 -14.44 -9.89
C LEU A 10 -44.31 -13.60 -8.87
N CYS A 11 -42.98 -13.78 -8.79
CA CYS A 11 -42.12 -12.86 -8.05
C CYS A 11 -41.77 -11.68 -8.96
N LEU A 12 -42.36 -10.52 -8.66
CA LEU A 12 -41.98 -9.21 -9.21
C LEU A 12 -40.50 -8.93 -8.91
N LEU A 13 -39.68 -8.91 -9.96
CA LEU A 13 -38.43 -8.16 -10.01
C LEU A 13 -38.78 -6.69 -10.28
N VAL A 14 -38.59 -5.84 -9.28
CA VAL A 14 -38.66 -4.39 -9.45
C VAL A 14 -37.31 -3.91 -9.96
N PHE A 15 -37.21 -3.69 -11.27
CA PHE A 15 -36.19 -2.83 -11.86
C PHE A 15 -36.61 -1.37 -11.61
N PHE A 16 -35.79 -0.62 -10.87
CA PHE A 16 -35.86 0.84 -10.86
C PHE A 16 -34.99 1.36 -12.02
N SER A 17 -35.65 1.93 -13.02
CA SER A 17 -35.06 2.86 -13.96
C SER A 17 -35.33 4.29 -13.47
N ALA A 18 -34.29 5.07 -13.22
CA ALA A 18 -34.37 6.53 -13.25
C ALA A 18 -33.00 7.07 -13.68
N GLY A 19 -32.90 7.42 -14.95
CA GLY A 19 -31.94 8.43 -15.41
C GLY A 19 -32.52 9.84 -15.21
N LEU A 20 -31.66 10.82 -15.50
CA LEU A 20 -31.88 12.28 -15.52
C LEU A 20 -31.62 12.99 -14.18
N PHE A 21 -30.33 13.18 -13.86
CA PHE A 21 -29.64 14.38 -13.34
C PHE A 21 -28.17 13.93 -13.23
N GLY A 22 -27.29 14.23 -14.19
CA GLY A 22 -26.47 15.44 -14.19
C GLY A 22 -25.08 15.09 -13.63
N GLU A 23 -24.07 15.00 -14.50
CA GLU A 23 -22.65 14.78 -14.17
C GLU A 23 -22.39 13.64 -13.16
N ASP A 24 -22.31 12.42 -13.69
CA ASP A 24 -21.86 11.23 -12.98
C ASP A 24 -20.39 11.41 -12.58
N SER A 25 -20.14 12.02 -11.42
CA SER A 25 -18.93 11.71 -10.65
C SER A 25 -19.03 10.23 -10.29
N GLU A 26 -18.30 9.37 -11.00
CA GLU A 26 -18.12 7.97 -10.66
C GLU A 26 -17.53 7.86 -9.25
N PHE A 27 -18.40 7.85 -8.24
CA PHE A 27 -17.98 7.64 -6.87
C PHE A 27 -17.47 6.21 -6.77
N ASN A 28 -16.17 6.07 -6.54
CA ASN A 28 -15.52 4.80 -6.34
C ASN A 28 -16.05 4.19 -5.02
N TYR A 29 -16.95 3.20 -5.11
CA TYR A 29 -17.51 2.53 -3.94
C TYR A 29 -16.80 1.19 -3.74
N SER A 30 -16.23 0.92 -2.56
CA SER A 30 -15.87 -0.45 -2.19
C SER A 30 -17.12 -1.22 -1.75
N LYS A 31 -17.23 -2.45 -2.24
CA LYS A 31 -18.33 -3.36 -1.90
C LYS A 31 -17.88 -4.22 -0.73
N GLU A 32 -18.36 -3.90 0.47
CA GLU A 32 -18.15 -4.77 1.63
C GLU A 32 -19.41 -5.59 1.90
N TRP A 33 -19.23 -6.90 2.15
CA TRP A 33 -20.31 -7.77 2.59
C TRP A 33 -20.26 -7.94 4.09
N HIS A 34 -21.43 -7.90 4.73
CA HIS A 34 -21.57 -8.14 6.16
C HIS A 34 -22.81 -9.00 6.44
N VAL A 35 -22.88 -9.55 7.66
CA VAL A 35 -24.07 -10.24 8.15
C VAL A 35 -24.93 -9.28 8.96
N CYS A 36 -26.19 -9.13 8.57
CA CYS A 36 -27.17 -8.39 9.33
C CYS A 36 -27.89 -9.32 10.31
N VAL A 37 -27.81 -8.97 11.60
CA VAL A 37 -28.32 -9.78 12.71
C VAL A 37 -29.64 -9.28 13.29
N GLY A 38 -30.17 -8.18 12.74
CA GLY A 38 -31.47 -7.66 13.10
C GLY A 38 -31.79 -6.32 12.43
N SER A 39 -33.07 -5.98 12.38
CA SER A 39 -33.54 -4.70 11.87
C SER A 39 -34.70 -4.17 12.72
N TYR A 40 -34.60 -2.92 13.15
CA TYR A 40 -35.49 -2.31 14.13
C TYR A 40 -36.04 -0.99 13.60
N LYS A 41 -37.34 -0.72 13.81
CA LYS A 41 -37.92 0.61 13.49
C LYS A 41 -37.53 1.70 14.49
N VAL A 42 -37.03 1.31 15.66
CA VAL A 42 -36.70 2.23 16.77
C VAL A 42 -35.21 2.11 17.10
N LYS A 43 -34.45 3.19 16.92
CA LYS A 43 -32.99 3.23 17.14
C LYS A 43 -32.57 2.71 18.51
N LYS A 44 -33.30 3.11 19.56
CA LYS A 44 -33.04 2.68 20.95
C LYS A 44 -33.10 1.15 21.11
N ASN A 45 -33.98 0.47 20.39
CA ASN A 45 -34.07 -0.99 20.44
C ASN A 45 -32.86 -1.65 19.76
N ALA A 46 -32.39 -1.07 18.65
CA ALA A 46 -31.16 -1.53 18.00
C ALA A 46 -29.95 -1.36 18.91
N LEU A 47 -29.79 -0.18 19.53
CA LEU A 47 -28.67 0.10 20.45
C LEU A 47 -28.68 -0.82 21.68
N ASN A 48 -29.85 -1.02 22.32
CA ASN A 48 -29.98 -1.96 23.42
C ASN A 48 -29.61 -3.39 23.02
N ARG A 49 -29.88 -3.75 21.76
CA ARG A 49 -29.56 -5.07 21.23
C ARG A 49 -28.07 -5.24 20.99
N ILE A 50 -27.36 -4.21 20.52
CA ILE A 50 -25.89 -4.22 20.39
C ILE A 50 -25.24 -4.56 21.76
N GLU A 51 -25.68 -3.91 22.84
CA GLU A 51 -25.18 -4.17 24.19
C GLU A 51 -25.47 -5.61 24.68
N GLN A 52 -26.57 -6.22 24.23
CA GLN A 52 -26.84 -7.63 24.53
C GLN A 52 -25.92 -8.56 23.76
N LEU A 53 -25.74 -8.33 22.46
CA LEU A 53 -24.89 -9.15 21.59
C LEU A 53 -23.42 -9.13 22.01
N LYS A 54 -22.94 -7.97 22.49
CA LYS A 54 -21.58 -7.82 23.02
C LYS A 54 -21.28 -8.77 24.19
N LYS A 55 -22.27 -9.14 25.01
CA LYS A 55 -22.09 -10.11 26.12
C LYS A 55 -21.83 -11.54 25.66
N TYR A 56 -22.07 -11.81 24.38
CA TYR A 56 -21.87 -13.10 23.73
C TYR A 56 -20.76 -13.01 22.68
N ASP A 57 -19.93 -11.97 22.74
CA ASP A 57 -18.80 -11.75 21.84
C ASP A 57 -19.20 -11.57 20.36
N ILE A 58 -20.43 -11.10 20.12
CA ILE A 58 -20.91 -10.77 18.77
C ILE A 58 -20.84 -9.25 18.61
N GLU A 59 -19.72 -8.77 18.07
CA GLU A 59 -19.52 -7.34 17.82
C GLU A 59 -20.36 -6.85 16.65
N THR A 60 -21.17 -5.81 16.90
CA THR A 60 -22.08 -5.24 15.90
C THR A 60 -22.12 -3.72 15.98
N PHE A 61 -22.50 -3.08 14.86
CA PHE A 61 -22.79 -1.65 14.80
C PHE A 61 -24.17 -1.40 14.17
N CYS A 62 -24.72 -0.21 14.41
CA CYS A 62 -26.02 0.20 13.90
C CYS A 62 -25.87 0.99 12.60
N SER A 63 -26.53 0.55 11.53
CA SER A 63 -26.61 1.26 10.25
C SER A 63 -28.06 1.64 9.94
N GLU A 64 -28.28 2.87 9.49
CA GLU A 64 -29.60 3.36 9.10
C GLU A 64 -29.88 3.00 7.64
N ALA A 65 -31.08 2.50 7.34
CA ALA A 65 -31.50 2.11 6.01
C ALA A 65 -32.96 2.49 5.77
N SER A 66 -33.23 3.25 4.72
CA SER A 66 -34.59 3.56 4.27
C SER A 66 -35.12 2.45 3.37
N VAL A 67 -36.29 1.88 3.69
CA VAL A 67 -36.96 0.86 2.90
C VAL A 67 -38.42 1.28 2.73
N LYS A 68 -38.82 1.65 1.50
CA LYS A 68 -40.18 2.11 1.18
C LYS A 68 -40.64 3.27 2.10
N ASP A 69 -39.81 4.31 2.19
CA ASP A 69 -40.05 5.51 3.00
C ASP A 69 -40.11 5.29 4.52
N GLU A 70 -39.80 4.09 5.01
CA GLU A 70 -39.62 3.81 6.43
C GLU A 70 -38.13 3.65 6.77
N VAL A 71 -37.70 4.28 7.85
CA VAL A 71 -36.33 4.16 8.36
C VAL A 71 -36.20 2.95 9.26
N TYR A 72 -35.20 2.12 8.99
CA TYR A 72 -34.83 0.96 9.79
C TYR A 72 -33.40 1.09 10.30
N TYR A 73 -33.17 0.65 11.53
CA TYR A 73 -31.89 0.56 12.19
C TYR A 73 -31.42 -0.90 12.16
N ARG A 74 -30.52 -1.22 11.23
CA ARG A 74 -29.96 -2.55 11.01
C ARG A 74 -28.74 -2.77 11.90
N LEU A 75 -28.65 -3.92 12.54
CA LEU A 75 -27.44 -4.34 13.25
C LEU A 75 -26.60 -5.19 12.31
N ILE A 76 -25.38 -4.74 12.08
CA ILE A 76 -24.44 -5.34 11.14
C ILE A 76 -23.24 -5.82 11.95
N THR A 77 -22.76 -7.04 11.68
CA THR A 77 -21.53 -7.56 12.28
C THR A 77 -20.33 -6.70 11.91
N LYS A 78 -19.38 -6.51 12.82
CA LYS A 78 -18.13 -5.80 12.50
C LYS A 78 -17.29 -6.55 11.46
N GLU A 79 -17.36 -7.89 11.47
CA GLU A 79 -16.70 -8.72 10.47
C GLU A 79 -17.11 -8.28 9.06
N LYS A 80 -16.10 -8.07 8.21
CA LYS A 80 -16.23 -7.66 6.82
C LYS A 80 -15.74 -8.78 5.92
N PHE A 81 -16.40 -8.96 4.78
CA PHE A 81 -16.09 -10.01 3.83
C PHE A 81 -15.98 -9.42 2.43
N ASP A 82 -14.94 -9.82 1.70
CA ASP A 82 -14.74 -9.42 0.31
C ASP A 82 -15.66 -10.22 -0.63
N SER A 83 -16.06 -11.43 -0.23
CA SER A 83 -16.99 -12.28 -0.97
C SER A 83 -18.35 -12.44 -0.27
N ILE A 84 -19.41 -12.53 -1.07
CA ILE A 84 -20.76 -12.86 -0.56
C ILE A 84 -20.80 -14.30 -0.01
N GLN A 85 -19.94 -15.18 -0.51
CA GLN A 85 -19.84 -16.59 -0.10
C GLN A 85 -19.32 -16.70 1.34
N ASP A 86 -18.29 -15.95 1.70
CA ASP A 86 -17.73 -15.95 3.05
C ASP A 86 -18.70 -15.34 4.05
N ALA A 87 -19.34 -14.22 3.68
CA ALA A 87 -20.41 -13.65 4.49
C ALA A 87 -21.57 -14.62 4.71
N ARG A 88 -21.91 -15.46 3.71
CA ARG A 88 -22.93 -16.51 3.85
C ARG A 88 -22.47 -17.64 4.77
N LYS A 89 -21.22 -18.07 4.66
CA LYS A 89 -20.63 -19.07 5.55
C LYS A 89 -20.65 -18.58 7.00
N TYR A 90 -20.19 -17.37 7.25
CA TYR A 90 -20.22 -16.76 8.58
C TYR A 90 -21.64 -16.57 9.13
N ARG A 91 -22.60 -16.19 8.27
CA ARG A 91 -24.03 -16.17 8.63
C ARG A 91 -24.52 -17.54 9.10
N ASP A 92 -24.17 -18.59 8.38
CA ASP A 92 -24.62 -19.95 8.68
C ASP A 92 -23.97 -20.47 9.97
N GLU A 93 -22.69 -20.19 10.19
CA GLU A 93 -21.99 -20.44 11.45
C GLU A 93 -22.66 -19.72 12.62
N LEU A 94 -22.90 -18.41 12.51
CA LEU A 94 -23.62 -17.61 13.51
C LEU A 94 -25.01 -18.17 13.81
N SER A 95 -25.73 -18.64 12.78
CA SER A 95 -27.06 -19.23 12.96
C SER A 95 -27.05 -20.59 13.64
N SER A 96 -25.93 -21.30 13.57
CA SER A 96 -25.76 -22.64 14.15
C SER A 96 -25.28 -22.63 15.60
N LEU A 97 -24.84 -21.47 16.10
CA LEU A 97 -24.42 -21.33 17.50
C LEU A 97 -25.60 -21.63 18.43
N LYS A 98 -25.34 -22.42 19.48
CA LYS A 98 -26.35 -22.70 20.53
C LYS A 98 -26.90 -21.42 21.16
N THR A 99 -26.05 -20.39 21.26
CA THR A 99 -26.39 -19.05 21.75
C THR A 99 -27.28 -18.26 20.79
N ALA A 100 -27.34 -18.62 19.50
CA ALA A 100 -28.19 -17.93 18.53
C ALA A 100 -29.68 -18.08 18.85
N ASP A 101 -30.10 -19.27 19.29
CA ASP A 101 -31.47 -19.52 19.75
C ASP A 101 -31.79 -18.77 21.05
N GLU A 102 -30.86 -18.74 22.00
CA GLU A 102 -30.99 -17.98 23.26
C GLU A 102 -31.12 -16.48 23.01
N LEU A 103 -30.35 -15.98 22.04
CA LEU A 103 -30.42 -14.59 21.61
C LEU A 103 -31.67 -14.33 20.78
N GLY A 104 -32.25 -15.32 20.10
CA GLY A 104 -33.34 -15.13 19.16
C GLY A 104 -32.89 -14.53 17.83
N LEU A 105 -31.67 -14.87 17.40
CA LEU A 105 -31.10 -14.49 16.10
C LEU A 105 -31.79 -15.28 14.98
N LYS A 106 -32.94 -14.79 14.53
CA LYS A 106 -33.72 -15.43 13.45
C LYS A 106 -33.66 -14.62 12.17
N GLY A 107 -33.50 -15.33 11.06
CA GLY A 107 -33.57 -14.75 9.72
C GLY A 107 -32.40 -13.82 9.41
N LEU A 108 -31.18 -14.20 9.79
CA LEU A 108 -29.95 -13.50 9.40
C LEU A 108 -29.85 -13.39 7.88
N TRP A 109 -29.34 -12.28 7.36
CA TRP A 109 -29.09 -12.13 5.92
C TRP A 109 -27.78 -11.40 5.66
N VAL A 110 -27.23 -11.62 4.47
CA VAL A 110 -26.04 -10.92 4.01
C VAL A 110 -26.46 -9.61 3.36
N CYS A 111 -25.84 -8.52 3.75
CA CYS A 111 -26.05 -7.21 3.15
C CYS A 111 -24.77 -6.67 2.54
N GLN A 112 -24.91 -5.99 1.41
CA GLN A 112 -23.85 -5.25 0.76
C GLN A 112 -23.88 -3.81 1.28
N ARG A 113 -22.75 -3.33 1.77
CA ARG A 113 -22.55 -1.92 2.07
C ARG A 113 -21.69 -1.33 0.96
N MET A 114 -22.26 -0.36 0.25
CA MET A 114 -21.50 0.51 -0.62
C MET A 114 -20.82 1.52 0.30
N ILE A 115 -19.56 1.27 0.64
CA ILE A 115 -18.77 2.27 1.33
C ILE A 115 -18.30 3.21 0.23
N LYS A 116 -18.75 4.47 0.30
CA LYS A 116 -18.13 5.51 -0.50
C LYS A 116 -16.65 5.42 -0.16
N LYS A 117 -15.76 5.04 -1.08
CA LYS A 117 -14.34 5.25 -0.83
C LYS A 117 -14.28 6.74 -0.59
N SER A 118 -14.10 7.13 0.67
CA SER A 118 -13.78 8.50 0.96
C SER A 118 -12.43 8.66 0.28
N SER A 119 -12.42 9.27 -0.90
CA SER A 119 -11.32 10.12 -1.29
C SER A 119 -11.05 10.97 -0.06
N VAL A 120 -10.01 10.60 0.70
CA VAL A 120 -9.65 11.35 1.88
C VAL A 120 -9.04 12.61 1.32
N LYS A 121 -9.72 13.73 1.55
CA LYS A 121 -9.22 15.02 1.12
C LYS A 121 -8.15 15.44 2.12
N LEU A 122 -7.10 16.04 1.62
CA LEU A 122 -6.21 16.79 2.49
C LEU A 122 -7.02 17.88 3.20
N GLU A 123 -6.73 18.05 4.49
CA GLU A 123 -7.35 19.09 5.31
C GLU A 123 -6.29 20.14 5.65
N LYS A 124 -6.75 21.38 5.84
CA LYS A 124 -5.91 22.48 6.32
C LYS A 124 -5.14 22.10 7.59
N ASN A 125 -4.06 22.83 7.85
CA ASN A 125 -3.35 22.72 9.11
C ASN A 125 -4.34 22.88 10.29
N SER A 126 -4.36 21.88 11.15
CA SER A 126 -5.14 21.87 12.40
C SER A 126 -4.29 22.27 13.61
N VAL A 127 -3.02 22.58 13.38
CA VAL A 127 -2.10 23.09 14.40
C VAL A 127 -2.66 24.42 14.90
N ASP A 128 -3.05 24.44 16.18
CA ASP A 128 -3.64 25.61 16.83
C ASP A 128 -2.70 26.82 16.65
N GLU A 129 -3.25 28.03 16.42
CA GLU A 129 -2.47 29.27 16.27
C GLU A 129 -1.53 29.53 17.48
N ASN A 130 -1.74 28.79 18.58
CA ASN A 130 -0.96 28.86 19.82
C ASN A 130 0.27 27.93 19.86
N THR A 131 0.38 26.93 18.98
CA THR A 131 1.53 26.00 18.98
C THR A 131 2.80 26.73 18.55
N PHE A 132 2.68 27.59 17.53
CA PHE A 132 3.75 28.44 17.03
C PHE A 132 3.36 29.89 17.12
N THR A 133 4.11 30.64 17.91
CA THR A 133 3.92 32.08 18.04
C THR A 133 5.23 32.78 17.77
N GLU A 134 5.20 34.09 17.54
CA GLU A 134 6.43 34.89 17.50
C GLU A 134 7.25 34.78 18.80
N GLU A 135 6.60 34.40 19.92
CA GLU A 135 7.30 34.15 21.19
C GLU A 135 7.93 32.76 21.27
N LYS A 136 7.45 31.78 20.49
CA LYS A 136 7.95 30.39 20.47
C LYS A 136 8.14 29.91 19.03
N PRO A 137 9.14 30.46 18.30
CA PRO A 137 9.28 30.16 16.88
C PRO A 137 10.05 28.86 16.59
N TYR A 138 10.74 28.26 17.58
CA TYR A 138 11.60 27.11 17.33
C TYR A 138 10.93 25.78 17.67
N SER A 139 11.20 24.73 16.90
CA SER A 139 10.82 23.34 17.22
C SER A 139 11.86 22.34 16.75
N VAL A 140 11.74 21.12 17.24
CA VAL A 140 12.52 19.97 16.78
C VAL A 140 11.71 19.24 15.71
N VAL A 141 12.21 19.20 14.48
CA VAL A 141 11.70 18.32 13.41
C VAL A 141 12.26 16.94 13.66
N ILE A 142 11.36 15.99 13.94
CA ILE A 142 11.69 14.57 14.05
C ILE A 142 12.01 14.03 12.66
N ASN A 143 11.06 14.20 11.73
CA ASN A 143 11.20 13.72 10.36
C ASN A 143 10.25 14.47 9.41
N THR A 144 10.50 14.38 8.09
CA THR A 144 9.69 14.96 7.02
C THR A 144 9.17 13.86 6.12
N TYR A 145 7.85 13.78 5.96
CA TYR A 145 7.19 12.74 5.16
C TYR A 145 6.53 13.34 3.91
N LYS A 146 6.38 12.51 2.87
CA LYS A 146 5.54 12.80 1.70
C LYS A 146 4.09 12.33 1.88
N GLU A 147 3.83 11.48 2.88
CA GLU A 147 2.50 10.99 3.23
C GLU A 147 2.06 11.43 4.64
N GLU A 148 0.89 12.07 4.74
CA GLU A 148 0.31 12.46 6.04
C GLU A 148 0.01 11.24 6.94
N SER A 149 -0.44 10.13 6.36
CA SER A 149 -0.73 8.87 7.07
C SER A 149 0.47 8.31 7.80
N VAL A 150 1.64 8.40 7.17
CA VAL A 150 2.90 7.91 7.74
C VAL A 150 3.33 8.80 8.91
N ALA A 151 3.30 10.12 8.73
CA ALA A 151 3.56 11.08 9.80
C ALA A 151 2.61 10.88 11.01
N GLN A 152 1.34 10.58 10.74
CA GLN A 152 0.34 10.31 11.79
C GLN A 152 0.61 9.01 12.55
N THR A 153 1.08 7.97 11.85
CA THR A 153 1.49 6.71 12.49
C THR A 153 2.67 6.94 13.44
N ASP A 154 3.71 7.65 12.99
CA ASP A 154 4.88 7.92 13.83
C ASP A 154 4.57 8.90 14.98
N LYS A 155 3.66 9.84 14.80
CA LYS A 155 3.12 10.67 15.89
C LYS A 155 2.47 9.83 17.00
N GLU A 156 1.70 8.80 16.63
CA GLU A 156 1.07 7.90 17.60
C GLU A 156 2.11 7.08 18.36
N ARG A 157 3.17 6.63 17.68
CA ARG A 157 4.29 5.90 18.28
C ARG A 157 5.10 6.78 19.25
N LEU A 158 5.34 8.04 18.89
CA LEU A 158 6.00 9.01 19.78
C LEU A 158 5.20 9.24 21.07
N LYS A 159 3.87 9.26 20.98
CA LYS A 159 3.00 9.38 22.15
C LYS A 159 3.17 8.23 23.13
N GLU A 160 3.42 7.01 22.66
CA GLU A 160 3.73 5.84 23.52
C GLU A 160 5.06 5.98 24.26
N LYS A 161 5.97 6.81 23.73
CA LYS A 161 7.24 7.21 24.37
C LYS A 161 7.11 8.46 25.24
N GLU A 162 5.89 8.94 25.49
CA GLU A 162 5.62 10.18 26.21
C GLU A 162 6.22 11.43 25.55
N ILE A 163 6.48 11.38 24.24
CA ILE A 163 6.95 12.51 23.44
C ILE A 163 5.74 13.15 22.76
N ASP A 164 5.39 14.36 23.21
CA ASP A 164 4.29 15.13 22.61
C ASP A 164 4.72 15.67 21.25
N SER A 165 3.96 15.32 20.22
CA SER A 165 4.31 15.63 18.84
C SER A 165 3.08 16.05 18.02
N TYR A 166 3.34 16.77 16.94
CA TYR A 166 2.31 17.28 16.04
C TYR A 166 2.85 17.37 14.61
N ILE A 167 1.96 17.46 13.63
CA ILE A 167 2.33 17.47 12.21
C ILE A 167 2.11 18.87 11.66
N VAL A 168 3.12 19.42 11.02
CA VAL A 168 3.02 20.67 10.25
C VAL A 168 2.99 20.33 8.77
N LYS A 169 1.97 20.83 8.08
CA LYS A 169 1.75 20.56 6.66
C LYS A 169 2.23 21.75 5.83
N LYS A 170 3.09 21.49 4.87
CA LYS A 170 3.76 22.51 4.06
C LYS A 170 3.57 22.25 2.57
N TYR A 171 3.65 23.32 1.80
CA TYR A 171 3.69 23.26 0.35
C TYR A 171 4.72 24.26 -0.19
N ASP A 172 5.63 23.77 -1.01
CA ASP A 172 6.60 24.59 -1.76
C ASP A 172 6.55 24.22 -3.26
N ASP A 173 6.98 25.12 -4.15
CA ASP A 173 6.92 24.87 -5.60
C ASP A 173 7.94 23.82 -6.07
N GLU A 174 9.01 23.58 -5.31
CA GLU A 174 10.08 22.64 -5.66
C GLU A 174 9.79 21.22 -5.18
N GLU A 175 9.28 21.05 -3.95
CA GLU A 175 9.04 19.76 -3.30
C GLU A 175 7.56 19.39 -3.15
N LEU A 176 6.64 20.30 -3.50
CA LEU A 176 5.18 20.15 -3.35
C LEU A 176 4.78 19.89 -1.89
N PHE A 177 3.90 18.92 -1.64
CA PHE A 177 3.43 18.59 -0.30
C PHE A 177 4.53 17.94 0.55
N SER A 178 4.64 18.40 1.80
CA SER A 178 5.44 17.75 2.84
C SER A 178 4.77 17.86 4.21
N PHE A 179 5.04 16.88 5.06
CA PHE A 179 4.45 16.73 6.39
C PHE A 179 5.56 16.56 7.42
N ASP A 180 5.88 17.62 8.15
CA ASP A 180 6.92 17.60 9.18
C ASP A 180 6.31 17.11 10.50
N LEU A 181 6.82 16.00 11.03
CA LEU A 181 6.54 15.55 12.38
C LEU A 181 7.45 16.32 13.34
N ASN A 182 6.86 17.13 14.21
CA ASN A 182 7.56 18.03 15.11
C ASN A 182 7.32 17.66 16.57
N SER A 183 8.26 18.06 17.43
CA SER A 183 8.15 17.95 18.90
C SER A 183 8.48 19.28 19.58
N GLY A 184 7.57 19.70 20.47
CA GLY A 184 7.71 20.90 21.28
C GLY A 184 7.65 22.23 20.52
N ALA A 185 7.69 23.34 21.26
CA ALA A 185 7.77 24.71 20.73
C ALA A 185 8.46 25.63 21.75
N TYR A 186 9.51 26.31 21.31
CA TYR A 186 10.52 26.92 22.18
C TYR A 186 10.80 28.38 21.82
N LYS A 187 11.20 29.16 22.83
CA LYS A 187 11.47 30.59 22.65
C LYS A 187 12.81 30.83 21.98
N THR A 188 13.79 29.99 22.29
CA THR A 188 15.14 30.10 21.73
C THR A 188 15.56 28.80 21.06
N LYS A 189 16.53 28.91 20.14
CA LYS A 189 17.09 27.74 19.47
C LYS A 189 17.76 26.80 20.47
N GLU A 190 18.44 27.33 21.48
CA GLU A 190 19.13 26.53 22.49
C GLU A 190 18.18 25.66 23.32
N GLU A 191 16.98 26.16 23.67
CA GLU A 191 15.96 25.36 24.34
C GLU A 191 15.47 24.19 23.46
N ALA A 192 15.32 24.43 22.15
CA ALA A 192 14.93 23.40 21.20
C ALA A 192 16.04 22.35 21.01
N GLU A 193 17.32 22.76 20.91
CA GLU A 193 18.46 21.83 20.81
C GLU A 193 18.60 20.98 22.07
N GLN A 194 18.38 21.54 23.27
CA GLN A 194 18.35 20.75 24.51
C GLN A 194 17.22 19.71 24.50
N HIS A 195 16.06 20.07 23.96
CA HIS A 195 14.97 19.10 23.83
C HIS A 195 15.25 18.04 22.77
N LYS A 196 15.92 18.40 21.67
CA LYS A 196 16.40 17.47 20.66
C LYS A 196 17.30 16.41 21.28
N GLU A 197 18.27 16.81 22.10
CA GLU A 197 19.15 15.88 22.84
C GLU A 197 18.34 14.90 23.71
N ILE A 198 17.31 15.37 24.42
CA ILE A 198 16.44 14.51 25.25
C ILE A 198 15.68 13.47 24.40
N ILE A 199 15.19 13.87 23.23
CA ILE A 199 14.49 12.97 22.30
C ILE A 199 15.46 11.92 21.73
N GLU A 200 16.67 12.33 21.34
CA GLU A 200 17.71 11.43 20.83
C GLU A 200 18.20 10.45 21.92
N GLU A 201 18.29 10.89 23.18
CA GLU A 201 18.57 10.01 24.33
C GLU A 201 17.47 8.95 24.55
N ALA A 202 16.24 9.22 24.13
CA ALA A 202 15.14 8.24 24.12
C ALA A 202 15.21 7.26 22.94
N GLY A 203 16.22 7.38 22.08
CA GLY A 203 16.48 6.53 20.92
C GLY A 203 15.78 6.97 19.64
N VAL A 204 15.11 8.12 19.65
CA VAL A 204 14.40 8.66 18.49
C VAL A 204 15.36 9.46 17.62
N VAL A 205 15.43 9.17 16.33
CA VAL A 205 16.20 9.96 15.37
C VAL A 205 15.47 11.27 15.10
N THR A 206 16.21 12.38 15.12
CA THR A 206 15.68 13.69 14.79
C THR A 206 16.45 14.30 13.62
N LYS A 207 15.79 15.14 12.84
CA LYS A 207 16.37 15.78 11.65
C LYS A 207 17.10 17.07 12.03
N GLU A 208 16.36 18.06 12.51
CA GLU A 208 16.90 19.40 12.75
C GLU A 208 16.03 20.26 13.68
N VAL A 209 16.58 21.39 14.12
CA VAL A 209 15.81 22.46 14.78
C VAL A 209 15.49 23.55 13.76
N VAL A 210 14.20 23.83 13.57
CA VAL A 210 13.71 24.82 12.60
C VAL A 210 13.16 26.06 13.29
N ASP A 211 13.18 27.17 12.56
CA ASP A 211 12.52 28.43 12.91
C ASP A 211 11.25 28.59 12.07
N PHE A 212 10.09 28.39 12.68
CA PHE A 212 8.80 28.44 12.01
C PHE A 212 8.44 29.80 11.45
N THR A 213 9.13 30.88 11.82
CA THR A 213 8.93 32.16 11.14
C THR A 213 9.34 32.12 9.67
N GLN A 214 10.26 31.21 9.31
CA GLN A 214 10.74 31.00 7.94
C GLN A 214 9.80 30.08 7.14
N GLU A 215 9.05 29.21 7.83
CA GLU A 215 8.13 28.25 7.21
C GLU A 215 6.70 28.80 7.01
N LYS A 216 6.39 29.99 7.54
CA LYS A 216 5.02 30.58 7.50
C LYS A 216 4.43 30.64 6.09
N GLU A 217 5.25 30.98 5.09
CA GLU A 217 4.79 31.09 3.71
C GLU A 217 4.41 29.72 3.14
N ALA A 218 5.22 28.68 3.38
CA ALA A 218 4.95 27.31 2.91
C ALA A 218 3.69 26.72 3.57
N ILE A 219 3.47 26.99 4.86
CA ILE A 219 2.26 26.58 5.60
C ILE A 219 1.02 27.28 5.04
N LYS A 220 1.09 28.60 4.84
CA LYS A 220 -0.02 29.36 4.26
C LYS A 220 -0.37 28.89 2.86
N LYS A 221 0.66 28.60 2.05
CA LYS A 221 0.50 28.12 0.69
C LYS A 221 -0.13 26.72 0.65
N TYR A 222 0.21 25.83 1.58
CA TYR A 222 -0.47 24.55 1.75
C TYR A 222 -1.98 24.74 1.94
N ASP A 223 -2.37 25.58 2.89
CA ASP A 223 -3.79 25.83 3.19
C ASP A 223 -4.54 26.46 2.02
N GLU A 224 -3.86 27.29 1.21
CA GLU A 224 -4.39 27.88 -0.01
C GLU A 224 -4.63 26.82 -1.10
N VAL A 225 -3.64 25.95 -1.36
CA VAL A 225 -3.75 24.88 -2.37
C VAL A 225 -4.88 23.91 -1.99
N VAL A 226 -4.88 23.40 -0.75
CA VAL A 226 -5.89 22.45 -0.26
C VAL A 226 -7.30 23.07 -0.18
N GLN A 227 -7.42 24.39 -0.05
CA GLN A 227 -8.72 25.07 -0.11
C GLN A 227 -9.28 25.17 -1.53
N ASN A 228 -8.40 25.32 -2.53
CA ASN A 228 -8.79 25.63 -3.90
C ASN A 228 -8.85 24.40 -4.81
N GLU A 229 -8.12 23.35 -4.46
CA GLU A 229 -7.99 22.13 -5.26
C GLU A 229 -8.67 20.94 -4.57
N ASP A 230 -9.30 20.06 -5.35
CA ASP A 230 -9.83 18.80 -4.85
C ASP A 230 -8.74 17.73 -4.90
N ILE A 231 -7.93 17.66 -3.85
CA ILE A 231 -6.79 16.74 -3.77
C ILE A 231 -7.28 15.40 -3.22
N VAL A 232 -7.08 14.35 -4.01
CA VAL A 232 -7.54 13.00 -3.69
C VAL A 232 -6.37 12.05 -3.62
N PHE A 233 -6.40 11.15 -2.64
CA PHE A 233 -5.61 9.93 -2.64
C PHE A 233 -6.49 8.68 -2.63
N ASP A 234 -6.05 7.61 -3.31
CA ASP A 234 -6.66 6.27 -3.24
C ASP A 234 -5.79 5.38 -2.36
N ASN A 235 -6.41 4.56 -1.54
CA ASN A 235 -5.69 3.54 -0.80
C ASN A 235 -5.38 2.31 -1.67
N GLY A 236 -5.92 2.19 -2.88
CA GLY A 236 -5.78 0.98 -3.69
C GLY A 236 -6.78 -0.11 -3.29
N ILE A 237 -6.44 -1.38 -3.54
CA ILE A 237 -7.34 -2.54 -3.38
C ILE A 237 -6.57 -3.70 -2.75
N TYR A 238 -7.19 -4.39 -1.80
CA TYR A 238 -6.63 -5.52 -1.05
C TYR A 238 -6.62 -6.86 -1.84
N VAL A 239 -6.61 -6.80 -3.17
CA VAL A 239 -6.67 -7.98 -4.03
C VAL A 239 -5.48 -7.95 -4.96
N ALA A 240 -4.66 -9.00 -4.91
CA ALA A 240 -3.52 -9.17 -5.79
C ALA A 240 -3.99 -9.19 -7.26
N PRO A 241 -3.25 -8.56 -8.19
CA PRO A 241 -3.60 -8.63 -9.61
C PRO A 241 -3.57 -10.06 -10.16
N GLU A 242 -4.61 -10.41 -10.93
CA GLU A 242 -4.73 -11.73 -11.61
C GLU A 242 -3.54 -12.09 -12.51
N ILE A 243 -2.82 -11.10 -13.06
CA ILE A 243 -1.60 -11.34 -13.86
C ILE A 243 -0.46 -11.99 -13.05
N LEU A 244 -0.50 -11.92 -11.72
CA LEU A 244 0.45 -12.60 -10.85
C LEU A 244 0.11 -14.09 -10.78
N SER A 245 1.09 -14.97 -10.99
CA SER A 245 0.89 -16.41 -10.89
C SER A 245 0.47 -16.84 -9.48
N GLU A 246 -0.14 -18.02 -9.36
CA GLU A 246 -0.54 -18.59 -8.06
C GLU A 246 0.62 -18.65 -7.07
N SER A 247 1.83 -18.97 -7.53
CA SER A 247 3.03 -19.02 -6.69
C SER A 247 3.46 -17.62 -6.21
N VAL A 248 3.39 -16.60 -7.07
CA VAL A 248 3.64 -15.22 -6.64
C VAL A 248 2.60 -14.79 -5.62
N GLN A 249 1.32 -15.09 -5.85
CA GLN A 249 0.26 -14.78 -4.90
C GLN A 249 0.45 -15.51 -3.56
N ASN A 250 0.87 -16.78 -3.57
CA ASN A 250 1.18 -17.55 -2.36
C ASN A 250 2.29 -16.90 -1.54
N VAL A 251 3.35 -16.42 -2.20
CA VAL A 251 4.40 -15.63 -1.54
C VAL A 251 3.85 -14.30 -1.00
N LEU A 252 3.05 -13.55 -1.75
CA LEU A 252 2.52 -12.27 -1.24
C LEU A 252 1.59 -12.45 -0.04
N ASN A 253 0.69 -13.43 -0.12
CA ASN A 253 -0.36 -13.69 0.87
C ASN A 253 0.15 -14.22 2.21
N ASN A 254 1.37 -14.77 2.23
CA ASN A 254 1.97 -15.34 3.44
C ASN A 254 3.19 -14.52 3.92
N PHE A 255 3.47 -13.38 3.28
CA PHE A 255 4.64 -12.56 3.59
C PHE A 255 4.51 -11.95 4.99
N PRO A 256 5.52 -12.07 5.86
CA PRO A 256 5.44 -11.48 7.20
C PRO A 256 5.50 -9.95 7.12
N VAL A 257 4.62 -9.30 7.87
CA VAL A 257 4.43 -7.85 7.84
C VAL A 257 4.38 -7.25 9.25
N ASN A 258 4.98 -6.08 9.41
CA ASN A 258 5.01 -5.32 10.65
C ASN A 258 4.66 -3.84 10.39
N LYS A 259 3.48 -3.41 10.86
CA LYS A 259 2.93 -2.07 10.58
C LYS A 259 3.75 -0.91 11.13
N PHE A 260 4.68 -1.18 12.05
CA PHE A 260 5.57 -0.14 12.59
C PHE A 260 6.75 0.14 11.67
N TYR A 261 6.95 -0.67 10.63
CA TYR A 261 8.00 -0.49 9.65
C TYR A 261 7.40 -0.08 8.31
N GLN A 262 8.14 0.74 7.59
CA GLN A 262 7.79 1.17 6.25
C GLN A 262 8.56 0.35 5.23
N ILE A 263 7.95 0.12 4.06
CA ILE A 263 8.68 -0.46 2.92
C ILE A 263 9.55 0.62 2.29
N GLU A 264 10.86 0.38 2.25
CA GLU A 264 11.83 1.18 1.49
C GLU A 264 12.04 0.57 0.11
N GLU A 265 12.21 -0.75 0.05
CA GLU A 265 12.34 -1.49 -1.20
C GLU A 265 11.51 -2.77 -1.14
N ALA A 266 10.87 -3.13 -2.24
CA ALA A 266 10.25 -4.44 -2.42
C ALA A 266 10.53 -4.97 -3.82
N TYR A 267 10.81 -6.26 -3.91
CA TYR A 267 11.01 -6.96 -5.17
C TYR A 267 10.18 -8.23 -5.16
N ILE A 268 9.46 -8.50 -6.25
CA ILE A 268 8.61 -9.68 -6.40
C ILE A 268 8.96 -10.34 -7.73
N PHE A 269 9.27 -11.64 -7.71
CA PHE A 269 9.69 -12.39 -8.89
C PHE A 269 8.82 -13.62 -9.08
N ASP A 270 8.31 -13.77 -10.30
CA ASP A 270 7.98 -15.07 -10.87
C ASP A 270 9.25 -15.65 -11.50
N VAL A 271 9.94 -16.49 -10.73
CA VAL A 271 11.26 -17.01 -11.13
C VAL A 271 11.15 -17.95 -12.32
N LYS A 272 10.03 -18.65 -12.48
CA LYS A 272 9.77 -19.48 -13.66
C LYS A 272 9.63 -18.64 -14.92
N ASN A 273 8.83 -17.57 -14.87
CA ASN A 273 8.63 -16.70 -16.03
C ASN A 273 9.89 -15.90 -16.37
N CYS A 274 10.65 -15.44 -15.35
CA CYS A 274 11.95 -14.80 -15.56
C CYS A 274 12.91 -15.72 -16.32
N ARG A 275 13.03 -17.00 -15.91
CA ARG A 275 13.88 -18.00 -16.57
C ARG A 275 13.38 -18.32 -17.98
N LYS A 276 12.08 -18.52 -18.17
CA LYS A 276 11.46 -18.82 -19.46
C LYS A 276 11.75 -17.72 -20.50
N ASN A 277 11.71 -16.46 -20.07
CA ASN A 277 11.90 -15.29 -20.92
C ASN A 277 13.34 -14.75 -20.91
N GLU A 278 14.30 -15.56 -20.44
CA GLU A 278 15.74 -15.25 -20.44
C GLU A 278 16.09 -13.88 -19.83
N LEU A 279 15.32 -13.43 -18.82
CA LEU A 279 15.54 -12.14 -18.20
C LEU A 279 16.76 -12.19 -17.28
N SER A 280 17.73 -11.33 -17.55
CA SER A 280 18.89 -11.15 -16.68
C SER A 280 18.60 -10.08 -15.63
N TYR A 281 18.69 -10.45 -14.35
CA TYR A 281 18.75 -9.49 -13.24
C TYR A 281 20.21 -9.12 -12.96
N GLY A 282 20.45 -7.92 -12.43
CA GLY A 282 21.79 -7.43 -12.11
C GLY A 282 22.59 -8.43 -11.27
N SER A 283 23.87 -8.64 -11.62
CA SER A 283 24.76 -9.57 -10.93
C SER A 283 25.10 -9.09 -9.53
N GLY A 284 25.00 -9.96 -8.51
CA GLY A 284 25.59 -9.74 -7.19
C GLY A 284 24.61 -9.57 -6.03
N SER A 285 23.30 -9.62 -6.28
CA SER A 285 22.29 -9.69 -5.21
C SER A 285 21.97 -11.15 -4.86
N PHE A 286 21.53 -11.39 -3.61
CA PHE A 286 21.00 -12.70 -3.18
C PHE A 286 19.87 -13.20 -4.10
N VAL A 287 19.01 -12.28 -4.56
CA VAL A 287 17.97 -12.56 -5.56
C VAL A 287 18.56 -13.13 -6.86
N SER A 288 19.70 -12.62 -7.34
CA SER A 288 20.34 -13.11 -8.56
C SER A 288 20.84 -14.55 -8.45
N GLU A 289 21.10 -15.03 -7.23
CA GLU A 289 21.42 -16.43 -6.96
C GLU A 289 20.16 -17.30 -6.97
N LEU A 290 19.08 -16.83 -6.33
CA LEU A 290 17.78 -17.52 -6.34
C LEU A 290 17.23 -17.70 -7.76
N LEU A 291 17.37 -16.69 -8.62
CA LEU A 291 16.94 -16.75 -10.02
C LEU A 291 17.64 -17.84 -10.86
N LYS A 292 18.80 -18.32 -10.42
CA LYS A 292 19.57 -19.38 -11.10
C LYS A 292 19.21 -20.77 -10.61
N ARG A 293 18.55 -20.90 -9.46
CA ARG A 293 18.21 -22.21 -8.92
C ARG A 293 16.95 -22.76 -9.57
N GLU A 294 16.99 -24.03 -9.96
CA GLU A 294 15.86 -24.64 -10.67
C GLU A 294 14.66 -24.92 -9.79
N ASP A 295 14.93 -25.16 -8.51
CA ASP A 295 13.98 -25.49 -7.44
C ASP A 295 13.16 -24.28 -6.96
N VAL A 296 13.58 -23.05 -7.25
CA VAL A 296 12.85 -21.82 -6.90
C VAL A 296 11.75 -21.49 -7.91
N ILE A 297 10.54 -21.29 -7.42
CA ILE A 297 9.34 -21.03 -8.23
C ILE A 297 9.01 -19.54 -8.25
N ALA A 298 8.91 -18.93 -7.06
CA ALA A 298 8.64 -17.51 -6.89
C ALA A 298 9.40 -17.00 -5.66
N CYS A 299 9.73 -15.70 -5.63
CA CYS A 299 10.31 -15.09 -4.44
C CYS A 299 9.93 -13.63 -4.30
N SER A 300 9.96 -13.15 -3.06
CA SER A 300 9.81 -11.74 -2.72
C SER A 300 10.91 -11.34 -1.75
N SER A 301 11.42 -10.13 -1.89
CA SER A 301 12.39 -9.50 -0.98
C SER A 301 11.87 -8.13 -0.60
N VAL A 302 11.82 -7.81 0.69
CA VAL A 302 11.35 -6.52 1.18
C VAL A 302 12.35 -5.99 2.20
N LEU A 303 12.85 -4.78 1.96
CA LEU A 303 13.59 -3.98 2.93
C LEU A 303 12.59 -3.11 3.68
N TYR A 304 12.46 -3.38 4.97
CA TYR A 304 11.71 -2.60 5.91
C TYR A 304 12.63 -1.64 6.66
N ASN A 305 12.14 -0.43 6.91
CA ASN A 305 12.85 0.58 7.68
C ASN A 305 11.91 1.23 8.70
N ASP A 306 12.44 1.46 9.88
CA ASP A 306 11.83 2.25 10.93
C ASP A 306 12.69 3.52 11.10
N GLU A 307 12.34 4.55 10.33
CA GLU A 307 13.08 5.83 10.32
C GLU A 307 13.13 6.48 11.71
N LEU A 308 12.12 6.24 12.55
CA LEU A 308 12.03 6.83 13.88
C LEU A 308 13.14 6.32 14.82
N PHE A 309 13.57 5.07 14.65
CA PHE A 309 14.57 4.41 15.51
C PHE A 309 15.80 3.91 14.74
N ASN A 310 15.89 4.22 13.44
CA ASN A 310 16.93 3.76 12.50
C ASN A 310 17.16 2.24 12.57
N LYS A 311 16.08 1.48 12.42
CA LYS A 311 16.11 0.01 12.40
C LYS A 311 15.76 -0.50 11.01
N GLN A 312 16.55 -1.42 10.49
CA GLN A 312 16.33 -1.99 9.17
C GLN A 312 16.27 -3.50 9.22
N ILE A 313 15.35 -4.07 8.46
CA ILE A 313 15.23 -5.52 8.35
C ILE A 313 14.87 -5.90 6.92
N ILE A 314 15.64 -6.84 6.38
CA ILE A 314 15.42 -7.39 5.06
C ILE A 314 14.76 -8.74 5.25
N VAL A 315 13.63 -8.93 4.57
CA VAL A 315 12.87 -10.17 4.60
C VAL A 315 12.81 -10.75 3.20
N PHE A 316 13.15 -12.03 3.08
CA PHE A 316 13.04 -12.80 1.86
C PHE A 316 12.09 -13.95 2.09
N MET A 317 11.10 -14.09 1.21
CA MET A 317 10.26 -15.26 1.22
C MET A 317 10.25 -15.92 -0.15
N VAL A 318 10.41 -17.23 -0.15
CA VAL A 318 10.64 -18.04 -1.34
C VAL A 318 9.64 -19.18 -1.36
N GLU A 319 8.98 -19.37 -2.48
CA GLU A 319 8.32 -20.63 -2.80
C GLU A 319 9.25 -21.49 -3.64
N ALA A 320 9.53 -22.71 -3.17
CA ALA A 320 10.45 -23.62 -3.82
C ALA A 320 10.01 -25.08 -3.66
N ASP A 321 10.48 -25.98 -4.51
CA ASP A 321 10.14 -27.41 -4.40
C ASP A 321 10.84 -28.10 -3.20
N GLU A 322 10.49 -29.36 -2.94
CA GLU A 322 10.99 -30.14 -1.80
C GLU A 322 12.52 -30.34 -1.78
N THR A 323 13.20 -30.09 -2.91
CA THR A 323 14.67 -30.21 -2.99
C THR A 323 15.40 -28.95 -2.53
N PHE A 324 14.64 -27.89 -2.22
CA PHE A 324 15.19 -26.64 -1.75
C PHE A 324 15.79 -26.77 -0.35
N ASP A 325 17.11 -26.81 -0.33
CA ASP A 325 17.94 -26.64 0.85
C ASP A 325 18.54 -25.23 0.75
N LEU A 326 18.03 -24.32 1.57
CA LEU A 326 18.53 -22.97 1.69
C LEU A 326 19.06 -22.80 3.11
N PHE A 327 20.33 -22.44 3.19
CA PHE A 327 21.10 -22.18 4.40
C PHE A 327 21.34 -23.41 5.30
N LYS A 328 22.41 -24.14 4.97
CA LYS A 328 23.13 -24.91 6.01
C LYS A 328 24.02 -23.95 6.78
N GLU A 329 23.45 -23.30 7.79
CA GLU A 329 24.29 -22.70 8.81
C GLU A 329 24.84 -23.81 9.72
N GLU A 330 26.17 -23.84 9.87
CA GLU A 330 26.85 -24.74 10.82
C GLU A 330 26.75 -24.23 12.27
N SER A 331 26.08 -23.09 12.48
CA SER A 331 25.87 -22.43 13.77
C SER A 331 24.73 -23.11 14.56
N VAL A 332 24.74 -22.92 15.88
CA VAL A 332 23.67 -23.39 16.77
C VAL A 332 22.65 -22.27 16.92
N ALA A 333 21.38 -22.55 16.66
CA ALA A 333 20.30 -21.59 16.86
C ALA A 333 20.28 -21.08 18.31
N VAL A 334 20.18 -19.76 18.47
CA VAL A 334 20.07 -19.10 19.78
C VAL A 334 18.64 -19.10 20.31
N ALA A 335 17.66 -19.24 19.42
CA ALA A 335 16.24 -19.38 19.73
C ALA A 335 15.50 -20.08 18.59
N SER A 336 14.33 -20.64 18.88
CA SER A 336 13.41 -21.19 17.88
C SER A 336 11.98 -20.74 18.21
N GLN A 337 11.21 -20.40 17.19
CA GLN A 337 9.84 -19.91 17.34
C GLN A 337 8.96 -20.35 16.17
N ASN A 338 7.67 -20.51 16.43
CA ASN A 338 6.68 -20.77 15.40
C ASN A 338 5.91 -19.49 15.11
N PHE A 339 5.80 -19.12 13.83
CA PHE A 339 5.02 -17.97 13.38
C PHE A 339 3.82 -18.41 12.58
N LYS A 340 2.66 -17.86 12.92
CA LYS A 340 1.45 -18.11 12.16
C LYS A 340 1.39 -17.15 10.98
N ILE A 341 1.39 -17.72 9.79
CA ILE A 341 1.11 -17.02 8.53
C ILE A 341 -0.36 -17.24 8.15
N ARG A 342 -0.86 -16.53 7.13
CA ARG A 342 -2.26 -16.64 6.70
C ARG A 342 -2.69 -18.09 6.51
N ASP A 343 -1.86 -18.88 5.82
CA ASP A 343 -2.21 -20.25 5.46
C ASP A 343 -1.28 -21.32 6.05
N GLY A 344 -0.75 -21.13 7.26
CA GLY A 344 0.12 -22.14 7.86
C GLY A 344 0.93 -21.67 9.06
N ILE A 345 1.92 -22.48 9.40
CA ILE A 345 2.88 -22.18 10.46
C ILE A 345 4.29 -22.25 9.85
N LEU A 346 5.05 -21.16 10.00
CA LEU A 346 6.48 -21.13 9.77
C LEU A 346 7.18 -21.63 11.03
N HIS A 347 7.99 -22.66 10.89
CA HIS A 347 8.91 -23.10 11.93
C HIS A 347 10.24 -22.38 11.72
N CYS A 348 10.65 -21.58 12.71
CA CYS A 348 11.78 -20.68 12.57
C CYS A 348 12.87 -20.93 13.61
N ASP A 349 14.10 -20.88 13.14
CA ASP A 349 15.32 -20.88 13.94
C ASP A 349 16.01 -19.53 13.78
N ILE A 350 16.50 -18.99 14.89
CA ILE A 350 17.17 -17.70 14.96
C ILE A 350 18.63 -17.93 15.28
N TYR A 351 19.50 -17.27 14.54
CA TYR A 351 20.94 -17.36 14.64
C TYR A 351 21.51 -15.98 14.95
N GLU A 352 22.63 -15.98 15.66
CA GLU A 352 23.37 -14.80 16.02
C GLU A 352 24.69 -14.82 15.25
N THR A 353 24.98 -13.76 14.50
CA THR A 353 26.20 -13.62 13.72
C THR A 353 27.00 -12.39 14.14
N ASP A 354 28.32 -12.52 14.13
CA ASP A 354 29.23 -11.41 14.42
C ASP A 354 29.40 -10.54 13.18
N ILE A 355 29.26 -9.22 13.33
CA ILE A 355 29.63 -8.28 12.27
C ILE A 355 31.15 -8.14 12.23
N ALA A 356 31.75 -8.41 11.08
CA ALA A 356 33.19 -8.28 10.90
C ALA A 356 33.67 -6.85 11.22
N GLY A 357 34.40 -6.69 12.32
CA GLY A 357 34.96 -5.41 12.75
C GLY A 357 34.04 -4.54 13.62
N SER A 358 32.94 -5.09 14.14
CA SER A 358 32.08 -4.43 15.12
C SER A 358 31.85 -5.34 16.34
N ASP A 359 31.62 -4.74 17.51
CA ASP A 359 31.13 -5.46 18.69
C ASP A 359 29.61 -5.72 18.60
N ASN A 360 28.95 -5.16 17.58
CA ASN A 360 27.54 -5.39 17.32
C ASN A 360 27.32 -6.78 16.71
N LYS A 361 26.17 -7.34 17.05
CA LYS A 361 25.70 -8.62 16.52
C LYS A 361 24.52 -8.40 15.61
N GLU A 362 24.36 -9.29 14.65
CA GLU A 362 23.19 -9.34 13.78
C GLU A 362 22.42 -10.63 14.05
N TYR A 363 21.12 -10.55 13.83
CA TYR A 363 20.22 -11.68 13.97
C TYR A 363 19.72 -12.09 12.59
N ILE A 364 19.85 -13.38 12.34
CA ILE A 364 19.37 -14.03 11.13
C ILE A 364 18.26 -14.98 11.55
N LEU A 365 17.19 -15.04 10.78
CA LEU A 365 16.12 -16.03 10.97
C LEU A 365 15.97 -16.85 9.71
N HIS A 366 15.92 -18.17 9.89
CA HIS A 366 15.51 -19.12 8.86
C HIS A 366 14.17 -19.72 9.25
N GLY A 367 13.23 -19.75 8.31
CA GLY A 367 11.92 -20.34 8.51
C GLY A 367 11.52 -21.27 7.39
N ASN A 368 10.73 -22.30 7.71
CA ASN A 368 10.10 -23.14 6.70
C ASN A 368 8.63 -23.43 7.03
N CYS A 369 7.79 -23.45 6.01
CA CYS A 369 6.42 -23.92 6.07
C CYS A 369 6.24 -25.03 5.02
N PRO A 370 6.46 -26.31 5.39
CA PRO A 370 6.39 -27.44 4.46
C PRO A 370 5.02 -27.58 3.78
N GLU A 371 3.93 -27.23 4.48
CA GLU A 371 2.57 -27.33 3.94
C GLU A 371 2.32 -26.40 2.75
N LYS A 372 3.11 -25.32 2.65
CA LYS A 372 3.01 -24.30 1.61
C LYS A 372 4.22 -24.20 0.70
N ASN A 373 5.22 -25.06 0.92
CA ASN A 373 6.50 -25.00 0.21
C ASN A 373 7.16 -23.61 0.32
N LEU A 374 6.98 -22.96 1.46
CA LEU A 374 7.51 -21.62 1.73
C LEU A 374 8.74 -21.68 2.62
N TYR A 375 9.70 -20.83 2.29
CA TYR A 375 10.94 -20.63 3.04
C TYR A 375 11.11 -19.14 3.31
N LEU A 376 11.50 -18.82 4.54
CA LEU A 376 11.68 -17.46 5.03
C LEU A 376 13.16 -17.28 5.41
N TYR A 377 13.72 -16.15 5.01
CA TYR A 377 15.01 -15.67 5.48
C TYR A 377 14.86 -14.22 5.90
N MET A 378 15.36 -13.87 7.08
CA MET A 378 15.35 -12.50 7.55
C MET A 378 16.73 -12.12 8.08
N TYR A 379 17.09 -10.87 7.84
CA TYR A 379 18.35 -10.29 8.26
C TYR A 379 18.08 -8.90 8.82
N SER A 380 18.52 -8.65 10.06
CA SER A 380 18.31 -7.38 10.74
C SER A 380 19.60 -6.58 10.91
N GLU A 381 19.53 -5.28 10.73
CA GLU A 381 20.61 -4.34 11.00
C GLU A 381 20.27 -3.46 12.21
N ASN A 382 21.21 -3.34 13.16
CA ASN A 382 21.08 -2.54 14.38
C ASN A 382 20.01 -3.00 15.37
N PHE A 383 19.70 -4.30 15.42
CA PHE A 383 18.76 -4.87 16.39
C PHE A 383 19.47 -5.48 17.59
N THR A 384 18.86 -5.36 18.77
CA THR A 384 19.11 -6.27 19.89
C THR A 384 18.28 -7.55 19.72
N GLN A 385 18.64 -8.63 20.43
CA GLN A 385 17.85 -9.87 20.41
C GLN A 385 16.39 -9.64 20.80
N GLU A 386 16.15 -8.83 21.84
CA GLU A 386 14.80 -8.51 22.32
C GLU A 386 13.99 -7.73 21.28
N GLU A 387 14.60 -6.75 20.62
CA GLU A 387 13.95 -6.00 19.54
C GLU A 387 13.65 -6.88 18.33
N PHE A 388 14.55 -7.82 17.98
CA PHE A 388 14.33 -8.72 16.85
C PHE A 388 13.19 -9.69 17.14
N LEU A 389 13.14 -10.26 18.35
CA LEU A 389 12.00 -11.08 18.78
C LEU A 389 10.71 -10.26 18.85
N ALA A 390 10.76 -9.01 19.32
CA ALA A 390 9.60 -8.13 19.33
C ALA A 390 9.10 -7.78 17.94
N PHE A 391 9.99 -7.58 16.95
CA PHE A 391 9.61 -7.41 15.54
C PHE A 391 8.79 -8.61 15.07
N LEU A 392 9.25 -9.81 15.41
CA LEU A 392 8.62 -11.05 15.00
C LEU A 392 7.27 -11.30 15.69
N ASP A 393 7.14 -10.93 16.97
CA ASP A 393 5.91 -11.04 17.76
C ASP A 393 4.85 -9.99 17.36
N SER A 394 5.29 -8.83 16.87
CA SER A 394 4.41 -7.76 16.37
C SER A 394 3.99 -7.95 14.91
N ASN A 395 4.34 -9.08 14.29
CA ASN A 395 3.80 -9.46 13.00
C ASN A 395 2.27 -9.53 13.07
N SER A 396 1.60 -8.87 12.13
CA SER A 396 0.15 -8.83 12.10
C SER A 396 -0.40 -10.17 11.63
N GLU A 397 -0.78 -11.05 12.57
CA GLU A 397 -1.27 -12.41 12.26
C GLU A 397 -2.34 -12.40 11.16
N GLY A 398 -2.09 -13.12 10.07
CA GLY A 398 -3.05 -13.30 8.96
C GLY A 398 -3.12 -12.15 7.95
N GLU A 399 -2.32 -11.11 8.15
CA GLU A 399 -2.13 -10.05 7.16
C GLU A 399 -1.02 -10.43 6.16
N ASP A 400 -1.02 -9.74 5.03
CA ASP A 400 -0.14 -9.99 3.90
C ASP A 400 0.54 -8.69 3.45
N LEU A 401 1.41 -8.76 2.44
CA LEU A 401 2.14 -7.60 1.94
C LEU A 401 1.22 -6.48 1.39
N LEU A 402 -0.04 -6.75 1.07
CA LEU A 402 -1.03 -5.75 0.62
C LEU A 402 -1.62 -4.93 1.78
N ILE A 403 -1.24 -5.20 3.04
CA ILE A 403 -1.54 -4.30 4.16
C ILE A 403 -0.93 -2.91 3.95
N TYR A 404 0.20 -2.84 3.25
CA TYR A 404 0.92 -1.61 2.96
C TYR A 404 0.27 -0.86 1.80
N PRO A 405 -0.22 0.37 2.00
CA PRO A 405 -0.83 1.20 0.96
C PRO A 405 -0.01 1.26 -0.33
N GLN A 406 1.29 1.51 -0.23
CA GLN A 406 2.22 1.57 -1.35
C GLN A 406 2.23 0.28 -2.19
N MET A 407 2.15 -0.90 -1.58
CA MET A 407 2.11 -2.17 -2.31
C MET A 407 0.79 -2.35 -3.07
N ARG A 408 -0.33 -2.13 -2.39
CA ARG A 408 -1.65 -2.26 -3.03
C ARG A 408 -1.89 -1.17 -4.10
N ARG A 409 -1.43 0.06 -3.89
CA ARG A 409 -1.51 1.15 -4.87
C ARG A 409 -0.67 0.84 -6.10
N THR A 410 0.54 0.34 -5.93
CA THR A 410 1.46 0.16 -7.07
C THR A 410 1.13 -1.10 -7.87
N LEU A 411 0.75 -2.20 -7.22
CA LEU A 411 0.33 -3.41 -7.95
C LEU A 411 -0.95 -3.20 -8.77
N LEU A 412 -1.78 -2.21 -8.45
CA LEU A 412 -2.96 -1.85 -9.26
C LEU A 412 -2.66 -1.22 -10.61
N VAL A 413 -1.42 -0.80 -10.84
CA VAL A 413 -1.03 -0.28 -12.16
C VAL A 413 -0.80 -1.41 -13.15
N LEU A 414 -0.59 -2.65 -12.69
CA LEU A 414 -0.38 -3.80 -13.56
C LEU A 414 -1.57 -4.04 -14.51
N PRO A 415 -1.32 -4.52 -15.74
CA PRO A 415 -2.39 -4.76 -16.70
C PRO A 415 -3.32 -5.89 -16.28
N ASP A 416 -4.57 -5.79 -16.74
CA ASP A 416 -5.53 -6.88 -16.72
C ASP A 416 -5.12 -8.02 -17.66
N GLU A 417 -5.68 -9.20 -17.40
CA GLU A 417 -5.66 -10.29 -18.37
C GLU A 417 -6.35 -9.85 -19.67
N ASN A 418 -5.71 -10.12 -20.80
CA ASN A 418 -6.26 -9.85 -22.12
C ASN A 418 -6.23 -11.15 -22.94
N SER A 419 -7.40 -11.64 -23.35
CA SER A 419 -7.50 -12.89 -24.12
C SER A 419 -6.85 -12.84 -25.51
N GLU A 420 -6.56 -11.64 -26.03
CA GLU A 420 -5.93 -11.43 -27.33
C GLU A 420 -4.41 -11.27 -27.23
N ILE A 421 -3.88 -10.99 -26.05
CA ILE A 421 -2.46 -10.67 -25.83
C ILE A 421 -1.92 -11.54 -24.70
N GLU A 422 -1.04 -12.48 -25.02
CA GLU A 422 -0.37 -13.31 -24.02
C GLU A 422 0.61 -12.44 -23.22
N ARG A 423 0.40 -12.37 -21.90
CA ARG A 423 1.24 -11.65 -20.95
C ARG A 423 1.66 -12.55 -19.81
N GLU A 424 2.95 -12.54 -19.51
CA GLU A 424 3.52 -13.24 -18.37
C GLU A 424 4.22 -12.25 -17.47
N PHE A 425 3.71 -12.09 -16.24
CA PHE A 425 4.40 -11.34 -15.21
C PHE A 425 5.75 -12.00 -14.93
N CYS A 426 6.82 -11.23 -14.98
CA CYS A 426 8.16 -11.71 -14.67
C CYS A 426 8.62 -11.18 -13.32
N TYR A 427 8.74 -9.87 -13.16
CA TYR A 427 9.09 -9.31 -11.86
C TYR A 427 8.63 -7.87 -11.69
N PHE A 428 8.60 -7.45 -10.43
CA PHE A 428 8.19 -6.14 -9.96
C PHE A 428 9.23 -5.61 -8.98
N GLU A 429 9.52 -4.33 -9.07
CA GLU A 429 10.38 -3.59 -8.15
C GLU A 429 9.59 -2.39 -7.64
N LEU A 430 9.71 -2.09 -6.36
CA LEU A 430 9.22 -0.89 -5.71
C LEU A 430 10.37 -0.31 -4.90
N LYS A 431 10.63 0.98 -5.02
CA LYS A 431 11.70 1.68 -4.29
C LYS A 431 11.26 3.08 -3.91
N LYS A 432 11.55 3.47 -2.68
CA LYS A 432 11.50 4.88 -2.28
C LYS A 432 12.61 5.66 -2.99
N ILE A 433 12.28 6.85 -3.48
CA ILE A 433 13.17 7.60 -4.36
C ILE A 433 14.06 8.53 -3.52
N GLY A 434 15.36 8.26 -3.52
CA GLY A 434 16.34 9.14 -2.89
C GLY A 434 16.81 10.30 -3.78
N MET A 435 17.57 11.22 -3.19
CA MET A 435 18.16 12.39 -3.87
C MET A 435 19.08 12.04 -5.04
N ASP A 436 19.61 10.81 -5.07
CA ASP A 436 20.44 10.34 -6.18
C ASP A 436 19.66 10.32 -7.50
N TYR A 437 18.34 10.07 -7.47
CA TYR A 437 17.49 10.15 -8.65
C TYR A 437 17.47 11.57 -9.25
N ALA A 438 17.20 12.58 -8.43
CA ALA A 438 17.20 13.98 -8.89
C ALA A 438 18.58 14.35 -9.46
N ARG A 439 19.67 13.91 -8.82
CA ARG A 439 21.03 14.11 -9.32
C ARG A 439 21.27 13.46 -10.69
N GLU A 440 20.83 12.21 -10.88
CA GLU A 440 20.90 11.50 -12.17
C GLU A 440 20.11 12.21 -13.28
N LYS A 441 19.03 12.91 -12.91
CA LYS A 441 18.24 13.76 -13.82
C LYS A 441 18.75 15.20 -13.89
N ASN A 442 19.96 15.47 -13.40
CA ASN A 442 20.58 16.80 -13.36
C ASN A 442 19.70 17.87 -12.68
N TYR A 443 18.92 17.47 -11.67
CA TYR A 443 17.98 18.32 -10.95
C TYR A 443 16.99 19.03 -11.88
N SER A 444 16.47 18.30 -12.88
CA SER A 444 15.35 18.80 -13.69
C SER A 444 14.17 19.14 -12.77
N ASN A 445 13.39 20.18 -13.11
CA ASN A 445 12.35 20.72 -12.22
C ASN A 445 11.30 19.68 -11.82
N TRP A 446 10.98 18.74 -12.71
CA TRP A 446 10.06 17.64 -12.44
C TRP A 446 10.69 16.50 -11.60
N SER A 447 12.02 16.42 -11.48
CA SER A 447 12.71 15.30 -10.80
C SER A 447 12.89 15.50 -9.30
N ILE A 448 12.97 16.76 -8.84
CA ILE A 448 13.08 17.13 -7.42
C ILE A 448 11.81 16.76 -6.64
N PRO A 449 10.59 17.14 -7.06
CA PRO A 449 9.37 16.86 -6.30
C PRO A 449 8.99 15.37 -6.24
N ILE A 450 9.66 14.52 -7.02
CA ILE A 450 9.49 13.06 -6.98
C ILE A 450 10.28 12.43 -5.81
N VAL A 451 11.30 13.11 -5.27
CA VAL A 451 12.11 12.59 -4.17
C VAL A 451 11.25 12.37 -2.92
N GLY A 452 11.44 11.22 -2.27
CA GLY A 452 10.66 10.81 -1.10
C GLY A 452 9.36 10.05 -1.43
N HIS A 453 8.96 10.02 -2.70
CA HIS A 453 7.85 9.18 -3.19
C HIS A 453 8.35 7.81 -3.69
N TRP A 454 7.48 7.01 -4.29
CA TRP A 454 7.81 5.65 -4.74
C TRP A 454 7.94 5.56 -6.25
N ASN A 455 8.95 4.82 -6.69
CA ASN A 455 9.13 4.36 -8.06
C ASN A 455 8.86 2.86 -8.11
N ALA A 456 8.01 2.44 -9.03
CA ALA A 456 7.73 1.05 -9.29
C ALA A 456 8.04 0.68 -10.73
N ASN A 457 8.60 -0.52 -10.94
CA ASN A 457 8.94 -1.05 -12.25
C ASN A 457 8.38 -2.46 -12.35
N ALA A 458 7.51 -2.70 -13.32
CA ALA A 458 7.00 -4.02 -13.64
C ALA A 458 7.55 -4.48 -15.00
N TYR A 459 7.99 -5.73 -15.06
CA TYR A 459 8.50 -6.34 -16.27
C TYR A 459 7.61 -7.51 -16.66
N ILE A 460 7.09 -7.43 -17.88
CA ILE A 460 6.09 -8.36 -18.41
C ILE A 460 6.60 -8.84 -19.77
N ALA A 461 6.59 -10.16 -19.96
CA ALA A 461 6.79 -10.72 -21.29
C ALA A 461 5.46 -10.69 -22.03
N GLN A 462 5.41 -9.98 -23.15
CA GLN A 462 4.26 -9.86 -24.03
C GLN A 462 4.62 -10.43 -25.40
N ASN A 463 3.99 -11.53 -25.81
CA ASN A 463 4.30 -12.22 -27.07
C ASN A 463 5.82 -12.50 -27.26
N SER A 464 6.50 -12.90 -26.19
CA SER A 464 7.97 -13.11 -26.13
C SER A 464 8.84 -11.86 -26.26
N GLU A 465 8.26 -10.65 -26.28
CA GLU A 465 9.00 -9.40 -26.15
C GLU A 465 8.83 -8.82 -24.74
N GLN A 466 9.84 -8.12 -24.23
CA GLN A 466 9.79 -7.54 -22.90
C GLN A 466 9.18 -6.13 -22.95
N ILE A 467 8.13 -5.92 -22.17
CA ILE A 467 7.58 -4.59 -21.85
C ILE A 467 7.95 -4.27 -20.41
N LYS A 468 8.37 -3.02 -20.20
CA LYS A 468 8.57 -2.45 -18.87
C LYS A 468 7.49 -1.40 -18.62
N ILE A 469 6.80 -1.50 -17.49
CA ILE A 469 5.86 -0.48 -17.02
C ILE A 469 6.53 0.16 -15.80
N ASN A 470 7.01 1.38 -15.98
CA ASN A 470 7.61 2.20 -14.94
C ASN A 470 6.57 3.21 -14.47
N PHE A 471 6.45 3.45 -13.17
CA PHE A 471 5.55 4.48 -12.68
C PHE A 471 5.95 5.02 -11.32
N PHE A 472 5.64 6.30 -11.11
CA PHE A 472 5.77 6.98 -9.84
C PHE A 472 4.42 6.99 -9.13
N ASP A 473 4.38 6.57 -7.87
CA ASP A 473 3.24 6.78 -6.98
C ASP A 473 3.55 7.99 -6.09
N LEU A 474 2.84 9.10 -6.36
CA LEU A 474 3.10 10.41 -5.78
C LEU A 474 2.09 10.79 -4.69
N ASP A 475 1.36 9.79 -4.20
CA ASP A 475 0.32 9.84 -3.16
C ASP A 475 -0.94 10.62 -3.53
N TYR A 476 -0.77 11.76 -4.17
CA TYR A 476 -1.82 12.71 -4.48
C TYR A 476 -1.91 12.93 -5.99
N ASP A 477 -3.14 12.95 -6.51
CA ASP A 477 -3.41 13.21 -7.92
C ASP A 477 -2.89 14.56 -8.42
N TYR A 478 -3.00 15.57 -7.57
CA TYR A 478 -2.45 16.90 -7.82
C TYR A 478 -0.94 16.86 -8.10
N ASN A 479 -0.17 16.08 -7.33
CA ASN A 479 1.28 15.97 -7.53
C ASN A 479 1.60 15.32 -8.87
N ALA A 480 0.96 14.18 -9.18
CA ALA A 480 1.18 13.48 -10.44
C ALA A 480 0.89 14.35 -11.67
N LYS A 481 -0.25 15.02 -11.66
CA LYS A 481 -0.64 15.94 -12.74
C LYS A 481 0.35 17.11 -12.87
N SER A 482 0.71 17.74 -11.75
CA SER A 482 1.59 18.92 -11.76
C SER A 482 2.99 18.58 -12.25
N ILE A 483 3.58 17.50 -11.74
CA ILE A 483 4.93 17.06 -12.11
C ILE A 483 4.97 16.60 -13.57
N HIS A 484 3.97 15.84 -14.03
CA HIS A 484 3.93 15.39 -15.43
C HIS A 484 3.71 16.55 -16.39
N GLN A 485 2.94 17.57 -16.02
CA GLN A 485 2.81 18.78 -16.82
C GLN A 485 4.14 19.51 -16.98
N ILE A 486 4.93 19.65 -15.91
CA ILE A 486 6.29 20.24 -15.98
C ILE A 486 7.16 19.45 -16.96
N PHE A 487 7.11 18.12 -16.88
CA PHE A 487 7.82 17.25 -17.82
C PHE A 487 7.36 17.48 -19.28
N MET A 488 6.06 17.48 -19.54
CA MET A 488 5.51 17.71 -20.88
C MET A 488 5.88 19.09 -21.43
N ASP A 489 5.83 20.13 -20.60
CA ASP A 489 6.21 21.49 -20.98
C ASP A 489 7.69 21.54 -21.40
N GLU A 490 8.58 20.90 -20.63
CA GLU A 490 10.00 20.76 -21.00
C GLU A 490 10.19 20.02 -22.33
N LYS A 491 9.44 18.95 -22.59
CA LYS A 491 9.54 18.19 -23.86
C LYS A 491 8.97 18.96 -25.04
N SER A 492 7.89 19.72 -24.83
CA SER A 492 7.27 20.56 -25.86
C SER A 492 8.14 21.73 -26.30
N ALA A 493 9.07 22.17 -25.44
CA ALA A 493 10.06 23.20 -25.76
C ALA A 493 11.18 22.69 -26.70
N ILE A 494 11.31 21.38 -26.87
CA ILE A 494 12.22 20.73 -27.82
C ILE A 494 11.51 20.62 -29.20
N PHE A 495 12.23 20.22 -30.24
CA PHE A 495 11.64 19.96 -31.55
C PHE A 495 10.62 18.81 -31.50
N ILE A 496 9.39 19.06 -31.95
CA ILE A 496 8.30 18.08 -32.05
C ILE A 496 8.35 17.38 -33.41
N ASP A 497 8.37 16.05 -33.40
CA ASP A 497 8.41 15.19 -34.58
C ASP A 497 7.81 13.81 -34.29
N ASP A 498 7.99 12.86 -35.22
CA ASP A 498 7.49 11.48 -35.10
C ASP A 498 8.09 10.74 -33.89
N ASP A 499 9.26 11.17 -33.39
CA ASP A 499 9.98 10.57 -32.26
C ASP A 499 9.78 11.34 -30.94
N ASN A 500 9.13 12.50 -30.97
CA ASN A 500 8.84 13.34 -29.81
C ASN A 500 7.54 14.13 -30.01
N HIS A 501 6.41 13.64 -29.51
CA HIS A 501 5.12 14.30 -29.69
C HIS A 501 4.12 14.02 -28.57
N PRO A 502 3.13 14.92 -28.36
CA PRO A 502 2.03 14.65 -27.46
C PRO A 502 1.18 13.47 -27.97
N GLN A 503 0.73 12.64 -27.04
CA GLN A 503 -0.12 11.49 -27.29
C GLN A 503 -1.29 11.52 -26.30
N GLU A 504 -2.42 10.93 -26.65
CA GLU A 504 -3.57 10.81 -25.74
C GLU A 504 -3.87 9.34 -25.51
N ILE A 505 -4.22 8.95 -24.28
CA ILE A 505 -4.61 7.59 -23.88
C ILE A 505 -5.82 7.69 -22.96
N ASN A 506 -6.96 7.09 -23.32
CA ASN A 506 -8.20 7.17 -22.55
C ASN A 506 -8.54 8.61 -22.11
N ASP A 507 -8.49 9.56 -23.04
CA ASP A 507 -8.76 10.98 -22.82
C ASP A 507 -7.77 11.69 -21.84
N VAL A 508 -6.69 11.02 -21.46
CA VAL A 508 -5.61 11.58 -20.65
C VAL A 508 -4.45 12.02 -21.55
N SER A 509 -3.98 13.24 -21.33
CA SER A 509 -2.80 13.76 -22.03
C SER A 509 -1.54 13.01 -21.61
N GLY A 510 -0.76 12.64 -22.60
CA GLY A 510 0.48 11.91 -22.48
C GLY A 510 1.54 12.41 -23.47
N TRP A 511 2.67 11.74 -23.45
CA TRP A 511 3.81 12.08 -24.28
C TRP A 511 4.50 10.83 -24.80
N TYR A 512 4.84 10.84 -26.09
CA TYR A 512 5.60 9.77 -26.72
C TYR A 512 7.04 10.22 -26.98
N LEU A 513 7.99 9.34 -26.65
CA LEU A 513 9.41 9.48 -26.94
C LEU A 513 9.93 8.23 -27.64
N ASN A 514 10.73 8.42 -28.69
CA ASN A 514 11.53 7.40 -29.33
C ASN A 514 12.98 7.90 -29.41
N ASN A 515 13.87 7.34 -28.59
CA ASN A 515 15.25 7.80 -28.51
C ASN A 515 16.23 6.62 -28.38
N LEU A 516 17.51 6.91 -28.13
CA LEU A 516 18.55 5.88 -28.02
C LEU A 516 18.36 4.91 -26.85
N SER A 517 17.51 5.26 -25.88
CA SER A 517 17.15 4.40 -24.75
C SER A 517 15.95 3.49 -25.05
N GLY A 518 15.22 3.75 -26.13
CA GLY A 518 14.04 2.98 -26.53
C GLY A 518 12.83 3.85 -26.84
N LYS A 519 11.66 3.21 -26.86
CA LYS A 519 10.36 3.89 -27.01
C LYS A 519 9.65 3.92 -25.67
N GLU A 520 9.12 5.08 -25.32
CA GLU A 520 8.40 5.36 -24.07
C GLU A 520 7.08 6.06 -24.41
N LEU A 521 6.00 5.63 -23.77
CA LEU A 521 4.72 6.32 -23.75
C LEU A 521 4.34 6.65 -22.30
N SER A 522 4.29 7.93 -21.94
CA SER A 522 4.02 8.36 -20.57
C SER A 522 2.78 9.23 -20.42
N PHE A 523 2.11 9.14 -19.26
CA PHE A 523 0.87 9.86 -18.93
C PHE A 523 0.66 9.90 -17.42
N SER A 524 -0.07 10.90 -16.92
CA SER A 524 -0.45 10.99 -15.50
C SER A 524 -1.92 10.66 -15.29
N ILE A 525 -2.23 9.76 -14.34
CA ILE A 525 -3.60 9.43 -13.94
C ILE A 525 -3.66 9.13 -12.44
N LYS A 526 -4.71 9.60 -11.75
CA LYS A 526 -4.82 9.48 -10.28
C LYS A 526 -3.51 10.00 -9.66
N SER A 527 -2.97 9.36 -8.62
CA SER A 527 -1.68 9.71 -8.00
C SER A 527 -0.44 9.24 -8.77
N TYR A 528 -0.59 8.80 -10.03
CA TYR A 528 0.49 8.12 -10.75
C TYR A 528 0.98 8.89 -11.96
N ILE A 529 2.29 8.85 -12.19
CA ILE A 529 2.90 9.11 -13.50
C ILE A 529 3.37 7.77 -14.04
N ILE A 530 2.82 7.33 -15.16
CA ILE A 530 3.10 6.03 -15.77
C ILE A 530 3.91 6.24 -17.04
N ALA A 531 4.90 5.40 -17.28
CA ALA A 531 5.72 5.29 -18.47
C ALA A 531 5.78 3.83 -18.92
N ILE A 532 5.37 3.56 -20.15
CA ILE A 532 5.39 2.23 -20.75
C ILE A 532 6.54 2.20 -21.74
N ASP A 533 7.56 1.42 -21.40
CA ASP A 533 8.85 1.41 -22.06
C ASP A 533 9.07 0.09 -22.82
N SER A 534 9.86 0.21 -23.88
CA SER A 534 10.39 -0.92 -24.63
C SER A 534 11.87 -0.70 -24.97
N ASN A 535 12.62 -1.79 -25.04
CA ASN A 535 14.04 -1.74 -25.41
C ASN A 535 14.20 -1.31 -26.88
N ILE A 536 15.26 -0.55 -27.21
CA ILE A 536 15.60 -0.14 -28.58
C ILE A 536 15.69 -1.29 -29.59
N TYR A 537 15.98 -2.51 -29.13
CA TYR A 537 16.06 -3.69 -30.00
C TYR A 537 14.73 -4.45 -30.15
N SER A 538 13.66 -4.01 -29.47
CA SER A 538 12.36 -4.67 -29.54
C SER A 538 11.58 -4.31 -30.81
N GLY A 539 10.74 -5.24 -31.28
CA GLY A 539 9.79 -5.02 -32.37
C GLY A 539 8.59 -4.16 -31.99
N ILE A 540 8.40 -3.91 -30.69
CA ILE A 540 7.33 -3.12 -30.08
C ILE A 540 7.22 -1.74 -30.75
N GLN A 541 6.01 -1.41 -31.19
CA GLN A 541 5.66 -0.11 -31.77
C GLN A 541 4.82 0.71 -30.79
N LEU A 542 4.64 2.00 -31.09
CA LEU A 542 3.75 2.89 -30.32
C LEU A 542 2.36 2.27 -30.10
N LYS A 543 1.81 1.58 -31.11
CA LYS A 543 0.50 0.90 -30.99
C LYS A 543 0.50 -0.16 -29.88
N ASP A 544 1.60 -0.88 -29.70
CA ASP A 544 1.71 -1.93 -28.68
C ASP A 544 1.83 -1.30 -27.29
N LEU A 545 2.61 -0.23 -27.14
CA LEU A 545 2.68 0.56 -25.90
C LEU A 545 1.31 1.14 -25.54
N TYR A 546 0.61 1.68 -26.52
CA TYR A 546 -0.73 2.23 -26.38
C TYR A 546 -1.74 1.17 -25.91
N ASN A 547 -1.74 0.00 -26.53
CA ASN A 547 -2.62 -1.11 -26.13
C ASN A 547 -2.32 -1.59 -24.71
N THR A 548 -1.04 -1.69 -24.33
CA THR A 548 -0.67 -1.98 -22.94
C THR A 548 -1.16 -0.90 -21.99
N GLY A 549 -1.08 0.38 -22.41
CA GLY A 549 -1.62 1.51 -21.67
C GLY A 549 -3.13 1.42 -21.46
N LEU A 550 -3.89 0.98 -22.45
CA LEU A 550 -5.34 0.78 -22.32
C LEU A 550 -5.69 -0.37 -21.35
N ASP A 551 -4.84 -1.38 -21.27
CA ASP A 551 -5.09 -2.60 -20.48
C ASP A 551 -4.72 -2.45 -19.00
N LEU A 552 -4.19 -1.30 -18.56
CA LEU A 552 -3.84 -1.08 -17.15
C LEU A 552 -5.08 -1.11 -16.25
N LYS A 553 -5.00 -1.81 -15.11
CA LYS A 553 -6.11 -1.87 -14.13
C LYS A 553 -6.49 -0.51 -13.55
N ILE A 554 -5.59 0.47 -13.64
CA ILE A 554 -5.78 1.80 -13.06
C ILE A 554 -6.95 2.60 -13.67
N TRP A 555 -7.46 2.20 -14.84
CA TRP A 555 -8.65 2.81 -15.46
C TRP A 555 -9.97 2.39 -14.81
N LYS A 556 -9.96 1.30 -14.03
CA LYS A 556 -11.11 0.81 -13.27
C LYS A 556 -11.19 1.48 -11.90
#